data_AF-A0A843G778-F1
#
_entry.id   AF-A0A843G778-F1
#
_cell.length_a   1.000
_cell.length_b   1.000
_cell.length_c   1.000
_cell.angle_alpha   90.00
_cell.angle_beta   90.00
_cell.angle_gamma   90.00
#
_symmetry.space_group_name_H-M   'P 1'
#
loop_
_entity.id
_entity.type
_entity.pdbx_description
1 polymer ?
#
loop_
_entity_poly.entity_id
_entity_poly.type
_entity_poly.pdbx_seq_one_letter_code
_entity_poly.pdbx_strand_id
1 'polypeptide(L)'
;GKPGKDLVFGTYKPTKKSATIAKYIAKNAKVKYKIYKKAGVEYPGALEDEANLKGIPAVTCEVISPHGKIKKGSVSKSLLMMKTLLKYNKIL
;
A
#
# COMPACT_ATOMS: atom_id res chain seq x y z
N GLY A 1 -3.03 10.81 7.94
CA GLY A 1 -1.94 11.19 7.00
C GLY A 1 -2.50 12.03 5.87
N LYS A 2 -1.76 13.01 5.34
CA LYS A 2 -2.24 13.89 4.24
C LYS A 2 -2.12 13.11 2.91
N PRO A 3 -3.21 12.60 2.32
CA PRO A 3 -3.17 11.94 1.01
C PRO A 3 -2.81 13.01 -0.02
N GLY A 4 -1.90 12.71 -0.93
CA GLY A 4 -1.42 13.76 -1.84
C GLY A 4 -0.29 13.38 -2.80
N LYS A 5 0.25 12.16 -2.69
CA LYS A 5 1.21 11.59 -3.65
C LYS A 5 0.90 10.11 -3.83
N ASP A 6 1.25 9.51 -4.97
CA ASP A 6 1.16 8.05 -5.10
C ASP A 6 2.06 7.40 -4.04
N LEU A 7 1.47 6.57 -3.17
CA LEU A 7 2.20 5.92 -2.08
C LEU A 7 1.65 4.56 -1.67
N VAL A 8 2.51 3.77 -1.02
CA VAL A 8 2.13 2.51 -0.41
C VAL A 8 2.22 2.61 1.10
N PHE A 9 1.14 2.27 1.79
CA PHE A 9 1.08 2.18 3.24
C PHE A 9 1.32 0.76 3.72
N GLY A 10 1.90 0.65 4.90
CA GLY A 10 2.01 -0.60 5.63
C GLY A 10 2.31 -0.33 7.09
N THR A 11 2.46 -1.40 7.86
CA THR A 11 2.72 -1.33 9.31
C THR A 11 3.84 -2.27 9.75
N TYR A 12 4.51 -1.93 10.85
CA TYR A 12 5.46 -2.83 11.50
C TYR A 12 4.80 -3.77 12.52
N LYS A 13 3.75 -3.33 13.22
CA LYS A 13 3.09 -4.10 14.28
C LYS A 13 1.59 -4.24 14.01
N PRO A 14 1.01 -5.44 14.23
CA PRO A 14 1.68 -6.67 14.64
C PRO A 14 2.42 -7.38 13.50
N THR A 15 2.18 -6.97 12.25
CA THR A 15 2.59 -7.75 11.07
C THR A 15 3.73 -7.08 10.29
N LYS A 16 4.98 -7.30 10.72
CA LYS A 16 6.20 -6.72 10.09
C LYS A 16 6.30 -6.98 8.58
N LYS A 17 5.71 -8.09 8.09
CA LYS A 17 5.69 -8.44 6.67
C LYS A 17 4.93 -7.40 5.83
N SER A 18 3.95 -6.69 6.39
CA SER A 18 3.29 -5.55 5.73
C SER A 18 4.30 -4.46 5.36
N ALA A 19 5.13 -4.01 6.30
CA ALA A 19 6.18 -3.04 6.01
C ALA A 19 7.16 -3.50 4.93
N THR A 20 7.52 -4.79 4.93
CA THR A 20 8.39 -5.38 3.88
C THR A 20 7.74 -5.33 2.51
N ILE A 21 6.48 -5.75 2.40
CA ILE A 21 5.71 -5.71 1.15
C ILE A 21 5.58 -4.26 0.66
N ALA A 22 5.22 -3.32 1.53
CA ALA A 22 5.03 -1.92 1.17
C ALA A 22 6.30 -1.30 0.59
N LYS A 23 7.46 -1.54 1.24
CA LYS A 23 8.76 -1.10 0.73
C LYS A 23 9.13 -1.75 -0.60
N TYR A 24 8.86 -3.04 -0.75
CA TYR A 24 9.12 -3.77 -1.99
C TYR A 24 8.30 -3.20 -3.15
N ILE A 25 6.99 -2.97 -2.94
CA ILE A 25 6.12 -2.38 -3.96
C ILE A 25 6.58 -0.98 -4.31
N ALA A 26 6.85 -0.14 -3.31
CA ALA A 26 7.27 1.24 -3.54
C ALA A 26 8.57 1.34 -4.34
N LYS A 27 9.56 0.50 -4.02
CA LYS A 27 10.83 0.44 -4.75
C LYS A 27 10.61 0.09 -6.23
N ASN A 28 9.82 -0.94 -6.52
CA ASN A 28 9.66 -1.47 -7.88
C ASN A 28 8.64 -0.69 -8.72
N ALA A 29 7.59 -0.11 -8.10
CA ALA A 29 6.62 0.74 -8.77
C ALA A 29 7.06 2.21 -8.89
N LYS A 30 8.25 2.54 -8.35
CA LYS A 30 8.84 3.90 -8.31
C LYS A 30 7.87 4.91 -7.68
N VAL A 31 7.38 4.59 -6.48
CA VAL A 31 6.52 5.46 -5.67
C VAL A 31 7.04 5.57 -4.24
N LYS A 32 6.43 6.44 -3.44
CA LYS A 32 6.80 6.57 -2.02
C LYS A 32 6.15 5.45 -1.20
N TYR A 33 6.64 5.24 0.00
CA TYR A 33 5.96 4.45 1.01
C TYR A 33 5.79 5.26 2.30
N LYS A 34 4.84 4.84 3.13
CA LYS A 34 4.70 5.31 4.50
C LYS A 34 4.41 4.12 5.41
N ILE A 35 5.34 3.85 6.34
CA ILE A 35 5.19 2.74 7.28
C ILE A 35 4.78 3.29 8.63
N TYR A 36 3.63 2.85 9.13
CA TYR A 36 3.16 3.16 10.47
C TYR A 36 3.75 2.20 11.50
N LYS A 37 3.84 2.66 12.75
CA LYS A 37 4.44 1.85 13.82
C LYS A 37 3.51 0.70 14.23
N LYS A 38 2.21 0.94 14.26
CA LYS A 38 1.17 -0.01 14.69
C LYS A 38 -0.06 0.15 13.82
N ALA A 39 -0.63 -0.98 13.41
CA ALA A 39 -1.86 -1.04 12.63
C ALA A 39 -3.04 -0.40 13.39
N GLY A 40 -3.87 0.35 12.68
CA GLY A 40 -5.15 0.88 13.18
C GLY A 40 -5.03 2.08 14.11
N VAL A 41 -3.84 2.66 14.30
CA VAL A 41 -3.66 3.88 15.11
C VAL A 41 -4.02 5.12 14.30
N GLU A 42 -3.43 5.26 13.11
CA GLU A 42 -3.66 6.42 12.25
C GLU A 42 -4.99 6.37 11.49
N TYR A 43 -5.50 5.16 11.22
CA TYR A 43 -6.76 4.92 10.52
C TYR A 43 -7.53 3.73 11.13
N PRO A 44 -8.18 3.92 12.29
CA PRO A 44 -9.01 2.87 12.88
C PRO A 44 -10.07 2.34 11.90
N GLY A 45 -10.19 1.03 11.76
CA GLY A 45 -11.15 0.39 10.84
C GLY A 45 -10.74 0.34 9.38
N ALA A 46 -9.54 0.82 9.00
CA ALA A 46 -9.05 0.62 7.65
C ALA A 46 -8.83 -0.88 7.36
N LEU A 47 -9.32 -1.35 6.21
CA LEU A 47 -9.28 -2.78 5.86
C LEU A 47 -7.87 -3.38 5.93
N GLU A 48 -6.87 -2.63 5.49
CA GLU A 48 -5.46 -3.05 5.58
C GLU A 48 -4.98 -3.19 7.02
N ASP A 49 -5.33 -2.24 7.88
CA ASP A 49 -5.00 -2.28 9.29
C ASP A 49 -5.69 -3.45 10.00
N GLU A 50 -6.99 -3.66 9.75
CA GLU A 50 -7.76 -4.77 10.32
C GLU A 50 -7.23 -6.14 9.88
N ALA A 51 -6.83 -6.28 8.60
CA ALA A 51 -6.17 -7.48 8.11
C ALA A 51 -4.83 -7.71 8.84
N ASN A 52 -4.02 -6.67 8.97
CA ASN A 52 -2.75 -6.75 9.67
C ASN A 52 -2.93 -7.08 11.16
N LEU A 53 -3.93 -6.52 11.83
CA LEU A 53 -4.26 -6.83 13.23
C LEU A 53 -4.63 -8.31 13.42
N LYS A 54 -5.23 -8.94 12.40
CA LYS A 54 -5.54 -10.38 12.36
C LYS A 54 -4.36 -11.25 11.91
N GLY A 55 -3.16 -10.68 11.76
CA GLY A 55 -1.96 -11.41 11.34
C GLY A 55 -1.87 -11.69 9.84
N ILE A 56 -2.77 -11.12 9.03
CA ILE A 56 -2.76 -11.26 7.56
C ILE A 56 -1.97 -10.07 7.00
N PRO A 57 -0.79 -10.28 6.37
CA PRO A 57 0.01 -9.19 5.83
C PRO A 57 -0.74 -8.45 4.73
N ALA A 58 -1.07 -7.18 4.97
CA ALA A 58 -1.78 -6.33 4.02
C ALA A 58 -1.06 -4.99 3.84
N VAL A 59 -1.32 -4.34 2.71
CA VAL A 59 -0.79 -3.01 2.34
C VAL A 59 -1.86 -2.21 1.60
N THR A 60 -1.87 -0.90 1.76
CA THR A 60 -2.75 -0.01 1.00
C THR A 60 -1.94 0.66 -0.08
N CYS A 61 -2.33 0.49 -1.34
CA CYS A 61 -1.70 1.15 -2.49
C CYS A 61 -2.57 2.32 -2.94
N GLU A 62 -2.09 3.54 -2.77
CA GLU A 62 -2.80 4.76 -3.17
C GLU A 62 -2.19 5.33 -4.46
N VAL A 63 -3.07 5.54 -5.46
CA VAL A 63 -2.74 6.26 -6.69
C VAL A 63 -3.77 7.36 -6.89
N ILE A 64 -3.32 8.60 -7.05
CA ILE A 64 -4.21 9.75 -6.98
C ILE A 64 -4.78 10.11 -8.35
N SER A 65 -6.09 10.33 -8.39
CA SER A 65 -6.77 11.01 -9.49
C SER A 65 -7.66 12.13 -8.96
N PRO A 66 -7.88 13.22 -9.73
CA PRO A 66 -8.87 14.23 -9.36
C PRO A 66 -10.26 13.62 -9.22
N HIS A 67 -11.09 14.20 -8.36
CA HIS A 67 -12.47 13.75 -8.19
C HIS A 67 -13.21 13.75 -9.54
N GLY A 68 -13.95 12.67 -9.82
CA GLY A 68 -14.69 12.49 -11.07
C GLY A 68 -13.83 12.33 -12.33
N LYS A 69 -12.50 12.20 -12.21
CA LYS A 69 -11.59 12.06 -13.36
C LYS A 69 -10.61 10.92 -13.16
N ILE A 70 -10.20 10.31 -14.27
CA ILE A 70 -9.06 9.39 -14.29
C ILE A 70 -7.84 10.17 -14.76
N LYS A 71 -6.85 10.37 -13.87
CA LYS A 71 -5.61 11.04 -14.24
C LYS A 71 -4.84 10.17 -15.23
N LYS A 72 -4.29 10.78 -16.29
CA LYS A 72 -3.41 10.07 -17.23
C LYS A 72 -2.29 9.35 -16.47
N GLY A 73 -2.16 8.04 -16.72
CA GLY A 73 -1.15 7.17 -16.09
C GLY A 73 -1.52 6.59 -14.72
N SER A 74 -2.61 7.02 -14.08
CA SER A 74 -3.00 6.48 -12.75
C SER A 74 -3.38 5.01 -12.83
N VAL A 75 -4.10 4.60 -13.88
CA VAL A 75 -4.47 3.20 -14.12
C VAL A 75 -3.24 2.31 -14.27
N SER A 76 -2.29 2.70 -15.15
CA SER A 76 -1.06 1.93 -15.36
C SER A 76 -0.21 1.85 -14.08
N LYS A 77 -0.17 2.93 -13.30
CA LYS A 77 0.56 2.97 -12.02
C LYS A 77 -0.08 2.06 -10.98
N SER A 78 -1.41 2.09 -10.85
CA SER A 78 -2.17 1.21 -9.97
C SER A 78 -1.95 -0.27 -10.34
N LEU A 79 -2.07 -0.58 -11.64
CA LEU A 79 -1.79 -1.92 -12.15
C LEU A 79 -0.36 -2.38 -11.88
N LEU A 80 0.63 -1.48 -12.00
CA LEU A 80 2.02 -1.79 -11.68
C LEU A 80 2.21 -2.16 -10.20
N MET A 81 1.56 -1.44 -9.27
CA MET A 81 1.60 -1.78 -7.84
C MET A 81 1.01 -3.17 -7.58
N MET A 82 -0.13 -3.49 -8.18
CA MET A 82 -0.77 -4.82 -8.08
C MET A 82 0.13 -5.93 -8.64
N LYS A 83 0.67 -5.76 -9.85
CA LYS A 83 1.60 -6.73 -10.45
C LYS A 83 2.85 -6.93 -9.59
N THR A 84 3.33 -5.86 -8.94
CA THR A 84 4.49 -5.95 -8.06
C THR A 84 4.19 -6.76 -6.79
N LEU A 85 2.99 -6.60 -6.22
CA LEU A 85 2.54 -7.45 -5.11
C LEU A 85 2.46 -8.94 -5.53
N LEU A 86 1.94 -9.23 -6.72
CA LEU A 86 1.85 -10.60 -7.23
C LEU A 86 3.25 -11.21 -7.45
N LYS A 87 4.18 -10.44 -8.02
CA LYS A 87 5.59 -10.83 -8.17
C LYS A 87 6.27 -11.11 -6.83
N TYR A 88 6.02 -10.27 -5.81
CA TYR A 88 6.54 -10.50 -4.45
C TYR A 88 6.11 -11.87 -3.90
N ASN A 89 4.87 -12.28 -4.21
CA ASN A 89 4.30 -13.55 -3.78
C ASN A 89 4.56 -14.70 -4.78
N LYS A 90 5.37 -14.48 -5.82
CA LYS A 90 5.71 -15.47 -6.86
C LYS A 90 4.47 -16.03 -7.59
N ILE A 91 3.43 -15.21 -7.73
CA ILE A 91 2.23 -15.53 -8.51
C ILE A 91 2.41 -15.10 -9.98
N LEU A 92 3.24 -14.09 -10.20
CA LEU A 92 3.66 -13.55 -11.51
C LEU A 92 5.19 -13.45 -11.60
#